data_AF-A0A1F4A743-F1
#
_entry.id   AF-A0A1F4A743-F1
#
_cell.length_a   1.000
_cell.length_b   1.000
_cell.length_c   1.000
_cell.angle_alpha   90.00
_cell.angle_beta   90.00
_cell.angle_gamma   90.00
#
_symmetry.space_group_name_H-M   'P 1'
#
loop_
_entity.id
_entity.type
_entity.pdbx_description
1 polymer ?
#
loop_
_entity_poly.entity_id
_entity_poly.type
_entity_poly.pdbx_seq_one_letter_code
_entity_poly.pdbx_strand_id
1 'polypeptide(L)'
;MVAAAVYAVPVGKIAYDKAIEVTRKHRAQLIVANRLWELHPEYHGSPETWTNFASRLLTDRQLMLRVRAKNRDGAEQIELDYRRDLSIAQGEVIVAALAIWGLPVGLAYVLGRLLAARRRKPPPAPPPPQHPAYDASRYRPPS
;
A
#
# COMPACT_ATOMS: atom_id res chain seq x y z
N MET A 1 -7.42 -19.24 6.76
CA MET A 1 -7.51 -18.41 5.54
C MET A 1 -8.78 -17.57 5.48
N VAL A 2 -9.97 -18.08 5.80
CA VAL A 2 -11.24 -17.33 5.77
C VAL A 2 -11.24 -16.07 6.66
N ALA A 3 -10.68 -16.13 7.88
CA ALA A 3 -10.62 -14.97 8.78
C ALA A 3 -9.77 -13.79 8.24
N ALA A 4 -8.70 -14.07 7.48
CA ALA A 4 -7.84 -13.03 6.89
C ALA A 4 -8.52 -12.33 5.69
N ALA A 5 -9.37 -13.04 4.95
CA ALA A 5 -10.16 -12.49 3.85
C ALA A 5 -11.32 -11.61 4.37
N VAL A 6 -11.96 -12.00 5.49
CA VAL A 6 -13.01 -11.19 6.12
C VAL A 6 -12.47 -9.86 6.63
N TYR A 7 -11.22 -9.82 7.12
CA TYR A 7 -10.58 -8.58 7.59
C TYR A 7 -10.14 -7.65 6.46
N ALA A 8 -10.03 -8.14 5.21
CA ALA A 8 -9.68 -7.32 4.05
C ALA A 8 -10.85 -6.42 3.60
N VAL A 9 -12.10 -6.83 3.83
CA VAL A 9 -13.30 -6.07 3.43
C VAL A 9 -13.37 -4.67 4.06
N PRO A 10 -13.25 -4.49 5.39
CA PRO A 10 -13.30 -3.15 5.99
C PRO A 10 -12.12 -2.27 5.56
N VAL A 11 -10.92 -2.84 5.43
CA VAL A 11 -9.73 -2.12 4.96
C VAL A 11 -9.91 -1.65 3.52
N GLY A 12 -10.41 -2.54 2.65
CA GLY A 12 -10.71 -2.22 1.25
C GLY A 12 -11.76 -1.12 1.12
N LYS A 13 -12.82 -1.16 1.94
CA LYS A 13 -13.83 -0.10 1.97
C LYS A 13 -13.24 1.25 2.38
N ILE A 14 -12.47 1.30 3.46
CA ILE A 14 -11.83 2.54 3.93
C ILE A 14 -10.87 3.09 2.86
N ALA A 15 -10.07 2.22 2.25
CA ALA A 15 -9.15 2.60 1.18
C ALA A 15 -9.91 3.15 -0.05
N TYR A 16 -11.02 2.53 -0.42
CA TYR A 16 -11.87 2.98 -1.51
C TYR A 16 -12.50 4.36 -1.23
N ASP A 17 -13.09 4.55 -0.05
CA ASP A 17 -13.69 5.83 0.34
C ASP A 17 -12.63 6.94 0.37
N LYS A 18 -11.43 6.64 0.87
CA LYS A 18 -10.28 7.55 0.87
C LYS A 18 -9.76 7.85 -0.54
N ALA A 19 -9.70 6.86 -1.41
CA ALA A 19 -9.32 7.07 -2.81
C ALA A 19 -10.30 8.00 -3.53
N ILE A 20 -11.61 7.84 -3.30
CA ILE A 20 -12.64 8.75 -3.82
C ILE A 20 -12.46 10.17 -3.29
N GLU A 21 -12.20 10.32 -2.00
CA GLU A 21 -11.97 11.62 -1.36
C GLU A 21 -10.76 12.34 -1.99
N VAL A 22 -9.64 11.63 -2.15
CA VAL A 22 -8.42 12.12 -2.81
C VAL A 22 -8.72 12.56 -4.25
N THR A 23 -9.44 11.74 -5.02
CA THR A 23 -9.82 12.07 -6.39
C THR A 23 -10.69 13.33 -6.44
N ARG A 24 -11.70 13.45 -5.57
CA ARG A 24 -12.57 14.64 -5.52
C ARG A 24 -11.78 15.89 -5.18
N LYS A 25 -10.83 15.80 -4.24
CA LYS A 25 -9.97 16.93 -3.86
C LYS A 25 -9.09 17.39 -5.03
N HIS A 26 -8.46 16.46 -5.74
CA HIS A 26 -7.64 16.78 -6.92
C HIS A 26 -8.49 17.38 -8.04
N ARG A 27 -9.71 16.87 -8.29
CA ARG A 27 -10.64 17.48 -9.26
C ARG A 27 -10.98 18.92 -8.88
N ALA A 28 -11.28 19.18 -7.61
CA ALA A 28 -11.57 20.53 -7.13
C ALA A 28 -10.37 21.46 -7.33
N GLN A 29 -9.16 21.02 -7.00
CA GLN A 29 -7.93 21.80 -7.22
C GLN A 29 -7.70 22.10 -8.71
N LEU A 30 -7.86 21.11 -9.58
CA LEU A 30 -7.75 21.28 -11.03
C LEU A 30 -8.75 22.32 -11.56
N ILE A 31 -10.00 22.25 -11.09
CA ILE A 31 -11.06 23.20 -11.44
C ILE A 31 -10.67 24.62 -11.03
N VAL A 32 -10.19 24.79 -9.81
CA VAL A 32 -9.82 26.10 -9.25
C VAL A 32 -8.59 26.68 -9.92
N ALA A 33 -7.53 25.90 -10.08
CA ALA A 33 -6.29 26.32 -10.72
C ALA A 33 -6.53 26.78 -12.16
N ASN A 34 -7.42 26.11 -12.89
CA ASN A 34 -7.74 26.44 -14.28
C ASN A 34 -9.01 27.29 -14.44
N ARG A 35 -9.65 27.71 -13.34
CA ARG A 35 -10.91 28.46 -13.31
C ARG A 35 -11.95 27.91 -14.31
N LEU A 36 -12.20 26.61 -14.26
CA LEU A 36 -13.00 25.93 -15.28
C LEU A 36 -14.47 26.36 -15.33
N TRP A 37 -14.97 27.04 -14.28
CA TRP A 37 -16.30 27.64 -14.28
C TRP A 37 -16.46 28.77 -15.31
N GLU A 38 -15.37 29.45 -15.69
CA GLU A 38 -15.40 30.55 -16.68
C GLU A 38 -15.80 30.06 -18.09
N LEU A 39 -15.74 28.75 -18.34
CA LEU A 39 -16.17 28.15 -19.62
C LEU A 39 -17.69 28.03 -19.76
N HIS A 40 -18.44 28.26 -18.69
CA HIS A 40 -19.89 28.15 -18.64
C HIS A 40 -20.51 29.51 -18.30
N PRO A 41 -20.57 30.45 -19.26
CA PRO A 41 -21.14 31.79 -19.03
C PRO A 41 -22.62 31.76 -18.62
N GLU A 42 -23.33 30.68 -18.95
CA GLU A 42 -24.71 30.41 -18.52
C GLU A 42 -24.84 30.09 -17.02
N TYR A 43 -23.74 29.83 -16.32
CA TYR A 43 -23.77 29.49 -14.90
C TYR A 43 -23.81 30.74 -14.02
N HIS A 44 -24.96 31.02 -13.43
CA HIS A 44 -25.18 32.17 -12.54
C HIS A 44 -24.79 31.91 -11.06
N GLY A 45 -24.23 30.75 -10.74
CA GLY A 45 -23.85 30.40 -9.36
C GLY A 45 -22.44 30.86 -8.98
N SER A 46 -22.07 30.65 -7.71
CA SER A 46 -20.72 30.96 -7.25
C SER A 46 -19.68 29.96 -7.80
N PRO A 47 -18.42 30.38 -8.00
CA PRO A 47 -17.33 29.47 -8.37
C PRO A 47 -17.17 28.29 -7.41
N GLU A 48 -17.42 28.49 -6.12
CA GLU A 48 -17.36 27.44 -5.10
C GLU A 48 -18.46 26.40 -5.28
N THR A 49 -19.69 26.83 -5.53
CA THR A 49 -20.82 25.94 -5.79
C THR A 49 -20.59 25.13 -7.06
N TRP A 50 -20.08 25.77 -8.12
CA TRP A 50 -19.72 25.09 -9.35
C TRP A 50 -18.65 24.02 -9.09
N THR A 51 -17.57 24.40 -8.40
CA THR A 51 -16.45 23.50 -8.08
C THR A 51 -16.89 22.29 -7.27
N ASN A 52 -17.75 22.50 -6.27
CA ASN A 52 -18.30 21.42 -5.45
C ASN A 52 -19.17 20.45 -6.26
N PHE A 53 -19.98 20.96 -7.18
CA PHE A 53 -20.80 20.13 -8.07
C PHE A 53 -19.94 19.37 -9.08
N ALA A 54 -19.08 20.10 -9.77
CA ALA A 54 -18.19 19.61 -10.81
C ALA A 54 -17.22 18.54 -10.29
N SER A 55 -16.58 18.74 -9.14
CA SER A 55 -15.66 17.76 -8.56
C SER A 55 -16.32 16.43 -8.18
N ARG A 56 -17.64 16.45 -7.88
CA ARG A 56 -18.40 15.25 -7.51
C ARG A 56 -18.97 14.52 -8.72
N LEU A 57 -19.46 15.25 -9.71
CA LEU A 57 -20.26 14.70 -10.81
C LEU A 57 -19.46 14.52 -12.10
N LEU A 58 -18.48 15.38 -12.35
CA LEU A 58 -17.69 15.28 -13.57
C LEU A 58 -16.58 14.25 -13.39
N THR A 59 -16.38 13.46 -14.44
CA THR A 59 -15.25 12.53 -14.52
C THR A 59 -13.97 13.27 -14.92
N ASP A 60 -12.82 12.66 -14.64
CA ASP A 60 -11.51 13.23 -15.01
C ASP A 60 -11.44 13.50 -16.52
N ARG A 61 -12.00 12.60 -17.35
CA ARG A 61 -12.08 12.79 -18.79
C ARG A 61 -12.88 14.04 -19.17
N GLN A 62 -14.02 14.26 -18.54
CA GLN A 62 -14.86 15.44 -18.81
C GLN A 62 -14.20 16.75 -18.34
N LEU A 63 -13.43 16.70 -17.24
CA LEU A 63 -12.66 17.85 -16.78
C LEU A 63 -11.47 18.12 -17.72
N MET A 64 -10.75 17.09 -18.16
CA MET A 64 -9.65 17.23 -19.12
C MET A 64 -10.11 17.79 -20.47
N LEU A 65 -11.28 17.40 -20.96
CA LEU A 65 -11.86 18.01 -22.17
C LEU A 65 -12.07 19.52 -22.00
N ARG A 66 -12.53 19.97 -20.83
CA ARG A 66 -12.68 21.40 -20.52
C ARG A 66 -11.33 22.10 -20.37
N VAL A 67 -10.35 21.46 -19.73
CA VAL A 67 -8.97 21.98 -19.65
C VAL A 67 -8.40 22.18 -21.05
N ARG A 68 -8.55 21.20 -21.95
CA ARG A 68 -8.11 21.30 -23.36
C ARG A 68 -8.83 22.41 -24.13
N ALA A 69 -10.12 22.61 -23.86
CA ALA A 69 -10.88 23.70 -24.48
C ALA A 69 -10.36 25.08 -24.04
N LYS A 70 -9.92 25.22 -22.79
CA LYS A 70 -9.42 26.48 -22.24
C LYS A 70 -7.93 26.75 -22.51
N ASN A 71 -7.09 25.74 -22.33
CA ASN A 71 -5.63 25.83 -22.32
C ASN A 71 -5.02 25.00 -23.47
N ARG A 72 -5.29 25.37 -24.73
CA ARG A 72 -4.92 24.56 -25.92
C ARG A 72 -3.46 24.13 -25.94
N ASP A 73 -2.53 25.03 -25.65
CA ASP A 73 -1.10 24.77 -25.82
C ASP A 73 -0.44 24.11 -24.59
N GLY A 74 -1.13 24.08 -23.44
CA GLY A 74 -0.61 23.55 -22.17
C GLY A 74 -1.40 22.40 -21.56
N ALA A 75 -2.52 22.00 -22.18
CA ALA A 75 -3.42 21.02 -21.58
C ALA A 75 -2.82 19.62 -21.43
N GLU A 76 -1.89 19.22 -22.30
CA GLU A 76 -1.21 17.94 -22.19
C GLU A 76 -0.31 17.88 -20.96
N GLN A 77 0.45 18.95 -20.69
CA GLN A 77 1.27 19.07 -19.49
C GLN A 77 0.40 19.08 -18.23
N ILE A 78 -0.70 19.84 -18.23
CA ILE A 78 -1.64 19.89 -17.11
C ILE A 78 -2.26 18.50 -16.85
N GLU A 79 -2.59 17.75 -17.90
CA GLU A 79 -3.11 16.39 -17.78
C GLU A 79 -2.07 15.41 -17.20
N LEU A 80 -0.82 15.51 -17.66
CA LEU A 80 0.28 14.70 -17.14
C LEU A 80 0.53 14.98 -15.66
N ASP A 81 0.64 16.25 -15.28
CA ASP A 81 0.87 16.66 -13.89
C ASP A 81 -0.31 16.22 -13.01
N TYR A 82 -1.55 16.43 -13.47
CA TYR A 82 -2.75 15.97 -12.77
C TYR A 82 -2.77 14.45 -12.55
N ARG A 83 -2.48 13.66 -13.58
CA ARG A 83 -2.45 12.20 -13.47
C ARG A 83 -1.33 11.73 -12.56
N ARG A 84 -0.17 12.38 -12.62
CA ARG A 84 0.97 12.08 -11.76
C ARG A 84 0.59 12.30 -10.30
N ASP A 85 0.10 13.48 -9.95
CA ASP A 85 -0.27 13.82 -8.58
C ASP A 85 -1.39 12.92 -8.05
N LEU A 86 -2.40 12.66 -8.88
CA LEU A 86 -3.49 11.76 -8.51
C LEU A 86 -3.00 10.32 -8.27
N SER A 87 -2.11 9.81 -9.13
CA SER A 87 -1.58 8.45 -9.00
C SER A 87 -0.68 8.29 -7.77
N ILE A 88 0.12 9.31 -7.44
CA ILE A 88 0.93 9.36 -6.22
C ILE A 88 0.00 9.31 -4.99
N ALA A 89 -1.00 10.19 -4.94
CA ALA A 89 -1.90 10.28 -3.80
C ALA A 89 -2.77 9.02 -3.62
N GLN A 90 -3.25 8.40 -4.72
CA GLN A 90 -3.93 7.11 -4.65
C GLN A 90 -2.98 5.98 -4.23
N GLY A 91 -1.74 6.02 -4.72
CA GLY A 91 -0.69 5.08 -4.33
C GLY A 91 -0.42 5.11 -2.83
N GLU A 92 -0.34 6.30 -2.21
CA GLU A 92 -0.21 6.46 -0.76
C GLU A 92 -1.36 5.77 0.00
N VAL A 93 -2.60 5.94 -0.45
CA VAL A 93 -3.77 5.27 0.16
C VAL A 93 -3.68 3.76 0.04
N ILE A 94 -3.29 3.24 -1.13
CA ILE A 94 -3.14 1.80 -1.36
C ILE A 94 -2.01 1.23 -0.51
N VAL A 95 -0.84 1.88 -0.47
CA VAL A 95 0.30 1.46 0.35
C VAL A 95 -0.05 1.49 1.83
N ALA A 96 -0.74 2.54 2.30
CA ALA A 96 -1.21 2.63 3.68
C ALA A 96 -2.21 1.50 4.01
N ALA A 97 -3.15 1.21 3.11
CA ALA A 97 -4.10 0.11 3.28
C ALA A 97 -3.39 -1.26 3.32
N LEU A 98 -2.43 -1.49 2.43
CA LEU A 98 -1.60 -2.71 2.42
C LEU A 98 -0.74 -2.82 3.69
N ALA A 99 -0.20 -1.71 4.18
CA ALA A 99 0.54 -1.69 5.43
C ALA A 99 -0.36 -2.07 6.60
N ILE A 100 -1.55 -1.46 6.73
CA ILE A 100 -2.53 -1.76 7.79
C ILE A 100 -2.95 -3.24 7.76
N TRP A 101 -3.12 -3.81 6.57
CA TRP A 101 -3.50 -5.22 6.42
C TRP A 101 -2.32 -6.19 6.62
N GLY A 102 -1.13 -5.84 6.13
CA GLY A 102 0.07 -6.69 6.17
C GLY A 102 0.79 -6.69 7.51
N LEU A 103 0.75 -5.58 8.27
CA LEU A 103 1.41 -5.45 9.57
C LEU A 103 1.01 -6.55 10.58
N PRO A 104 -0.29 -6.82 10.79
CA PRO A 104 -0.73 -7.87 11.72
C PRO A 104 -0.23 -9.26 11.32
N VAL A 105 -0.23 -9.57 10.02
CA VAL A 105 0.23 -10.86 9.49
C VAL A 105 1.74 -11.01 9.67
N GLY A 106 2.51 -9.97 9.32
CA GLY A 106 3.96 -9.95 9.50
C GLY A 106 4.35 -10.07 10.98
N LEU A 107 3.66 -9.34 11.85
CA LEU A 107 3.92 -9.36 13.29
C LEU A 107 3.63 -10.75 13.88
N ALA A 108 2.51 -11.39 13.50
CA ALA A 108 2.18 -12.74 13.92
C ALA A 108 3.23 -13.77 13.46
N TYR A 109 3.72 -13.65 12.23
CA TYR A 109 4.77 -14.52 11.71
C TYR A 109 6.10 -14.37 12.47
N VAL A 110 6.55 -13.14 12.72
CA VAL A 110 7.80 -12.86 13.45
C VAL A 110 7.70 -13.37 14.90
N LEU A 111 6.59 -13.09 15.59
CA LEU A 111 6.36 -13.58 16.95
C LEU A 111 6.31 -15.11 17.01
N GLY A 112 5.63 -15.75 16.06
CA GLY A 112 5.60 -17.20 15.94
C GLY A 112 7.00 -17.80 15.75
N ARG A 113 7.83 -17.19 14.90
CA ARG A 113 9.21 -17.62 14.67
C ARG A 113 10.09 -17.45 15.92
N LEU A 114 9.97 -16.33 16.63
CA LEU A 114 10.72 -16.07 17.86
C LEU A 114 10.34 -17.06 18.97
N LEU A 115 9.04 -17.33 19.14
CA LEU A 115 8.56 -18.32 20.10
C LEU A 115 9.00 -19.73 19.73
N ALA A 116 8.95 -20.10 18.45
CA ALA A 116 9.45 -21.38 17.97
C ALA A 116 10.96 -21.54 18.19
N ALA A 117 11.75 -20.48 17.96
CA ALA A 117 13.18 -20.48 18.23
C ALA A 117 13.48 -20.65 19.73
N ARG A 118 12.71 -20.00 20.62
CA ARG A 118 12.84 -20.16 22.07
C ARG A 118 12.44 -21.55 22.59
N ARG A 119 11.56 -22.26 21.89
CA ARG A 119 11.09 -23.61 22.25
C ARG A 119 12.00 -24.73 21.74
N ARG A 120 12.95 -24.44 20.85
CA ARG A 120 13.93 -25.44 20.39
C ARG A 120 14.90 -25.73 21.53
N LYS A 121 14.81 -26.95 22.10
CA LYS A 121 15.85 -27.49 22.97
C LYS A 121 17.17 -27.58 22.17
N PRO A 122 18.33 -27.33 22.78
CA PRO A 122 19.61 -27.60 22.14
C PRO A 122 19.65 -29.08 21.70
N PRO A 123 20.28 -29.39 20.56
CA PRO A 123 20.41 -30.77 20.12
C PRO A 123 21.04 -31.61 21.24
N PRO A 124 20.58 -32.85 21.45
CA PRO A 124 21.19 -33.72 22.46
C PRO A 124 22.70 -33.78 22.19
N ALA A 125 23.49 -33.64 23.26
CA ALA A 125 24.95 -33.70 23.15
C ALA A 125 25.33 -35.00 22.40
N PRO A 126 26.27 -34.93 21.44
CA PRO A 126 26.74 -36.14 20.78
C PRO A 126 27.19 -37.13 21.85
N PRO A 127 26.89 -38.43 21.68
CA PRO A 127 27.33 -39.43 22.64
C PRO A 127 28.84 -39.28 22.86
N PRO A 128 29.33 -39.41 24.11
CA PRO A 128 30.75 -39.31 24.37
C PRO A 128 31.51 -40.28 23.45
N PRO A 129 32.69 -39.89 22.93
CA PRO A 129 33.47 -40.78 22.08
C PRO A 129 33.66 -42.11 22.82
N GLN A 130 33.20 -43.19 22.20
CA GLN A 130 33.48 -44.53 22.69
C GLN A 130 34.99 -44.71 22.58
N HIS A 131 35.70 -44.52 23.68
CA HIS A 131 37.09 -44.93 23.75
C HIS A 131 37.11 -46.43 23.50
N PRO A 132 37.87 -46.94 22.50
CA PRO A 132 38.04 -48.37 22.35
C PRO A 132 38.60 -48.89 23.68
N ALA A 133 37.95 -49.92 24.22
CA ALA A 133 38.46 -50.62 25.39
C ALA A 133 39.86 -51.11 25.06
N TYR A 134 40.88 -50.40 25.54
CA TYR A 134 42.26 -50.85 25.45
C TYR A 134 42.36 -52.06 26.37
N ASP A 135 42.25 -53.24 25.77
CA ASP A 135 42.42 -54.52 26.45
C ASP A 135 43.91 -54.68 26.77
N ALA A 136 44.31 -54.20 27.95
CA ALA A 136 45.66 -54.28 28.48
C ALA A 136 46.15 -55.74 28.66
N SER A 137 45.30 -56.74 28.40
CA SER A 137 45.65 -58.16 28.47
C SER A 137 46.44 -58.69 27.26
N ARG A 138 46.61 -57.91 26.18
CA ARG A 138 47.28 -58.35 24.94
C ARG A 138 48.73 -57.91 24.75
N TYR A 139 49.35 -57.30 25.76
CA TYR A 139 50.77 -56.94 25.67
C TYR A 139 51.64 -57.98 26.40
N ARG A 140 52.21 -58.92 25.63
CA ARG A 140 53.28 -59.80 26.10
C ARG A 140 54.57 -59.38 25.38
N PRO A 141 55.54 -58.75 26.05
CA PRO A 141 56.80 -58.39 25.39
C PRO A 141 57.59 -59.67 25.05
N PRO A 142 58.24 -59.73 23.88
CA PRO A 142 59.07 -60.87 23.52
C PRO A 142 60.36 -60.86 24.35
N SER A 143 60.68 -62.01 24.94
CA SER A 143 61.96 -62.35 25.58
C SER A 143 63.03 -62.65 24.54
#